data_AF-A0A3D3QKA6-F1
#
_entry.id   AF-A0A3D3QKA6-F1
#
_cell.length_a   1.000
_cell.length_b   1.000
_cell.length_c   1.000
_cell.angle_alpha   90.00
_cell.angle_beta   90.00
_cell.angle_gamma   90.00
#
_symmetry.space_group_name_H-M   'P 1'
#
loop_
_entity.id
_entity.type
_entity.pdbx_description
1 polymer ?
#
loop_
_entity_poly.entity_id
_entity_poly.type
_entity_poly.pdbx_seq_one_letter_code
_entity_poly.pdbx_strand_id
1 'polypeptide(L)'
;DRDINCLLRSYAVKVPREQSDPEDALECPLSELGVLIHSKQSGFFHLNRDLKPIPFELFGYAVTHVIERSDTLKEGSNNDLSLTELVNGANMPGRVFALTSEATYELVASYEAGQLLQLDGQAGERIVRIMGKPSLNWLTQYYDEHGVAQEEEAA
;
A
#
# COMPACT_ATOMS: atom_id res chain seq x y z
N ASP A 1 5.31 16.90 19.89
CA ASP A 1 4.74 15.80 20.71
C ASP A 1 3.31 15.44 20.39
N ARG A 2 2.38 16.40 20.26
CA ARG A 2 0.96 16.10 19.99
C ARG A 2 0.74 15.34 18.67
N ASP A 3 1.42 15.73 17.59
CA ASP A 3 1.21 15.12 16.27
C ASP A 3 1.73 13.68 16.21
N ILE A 4 2.88 13.41 16.85
CA ILE A 4 3.41 12.05 16.98
C ILE A 4 2.41 11.18 17.74
N ASN A 5 1.89 11.65 18.88
CA ASN A 5 0.87 10.92 19.62
C ASN A 5 -0.41 10.68 18.81
N CYS A 6 -0.82 11.65 17.97
CA CYS A 6 -1.94 11.49 17.06
C CYS A 6 -1.69 10.35 16.05
N LEU A 7 -0.51 10.34 15.42
CA LEU A 7 -0.13 9.27 14.47
C LEU A 7 -0.06 7.90 15.15
N LEU A 8 0.57 7.81 16.33
CA LEU A 8 0.66 6.55 17.09
C LEU A 8 -0.74 6.03 17.44
N ARG A 9 -1.67 6.88 17.88
CA ARG A 9 -3.04 6.48 18.21
C ARG A 9 -3.88 6.13 16.98
N SER A 10 -3.59 6.73 15.83
CA SER A 10 -4.34 6.50 14.60
C SER A 10 -3.96 5.20 13.91
N TYR A 11 -2.66 4.87 13.89
CA TYR A 11 -2.14 3.75 13.10
C TYR A 11 -1.75 2.51 13.90
N ALA A 12 -1.56 2.62 15.22
CA ALA A 12 -1.07 1.49 16.00
C ALA A 12 -2.16 0.46 16.29
N VAL A 13 -1.91 -0.78 15.86
CA VAL A 13 -2.63 -1.96 16.35
C VAL A 13 -2.02 -2.36 17.69
N LYS A 14 -2.84 -2.44 18.73
CA LYS A 14 -2.38 -2.93 20.02
C LYS A 14 -2.31 -4.46 20.01
N VAL A 15 -1.20 -5.01 20.48
CA VAL A 15 -0.99 -6.46 20.57
C VAL A 15 -0.70 -6.84 22.04
N PRO A 16 -1.46 -7.78 22.64
CA PRO A 16 -2.62 -8.50 22.09
C PRO A 16 -3.83 -7.59 21.81
N ARG A 17 -4.63 -7.92 20.78
CA ARG A 17 -5.87 -7.20 20.48
C ARG A 17 -6.85 -7.38 21.64
N GLU A 18 -7.37 -6.28 22.16
CA GLU A 18 -8.48 -6.31 23.09
C GLU A 18 -9.74 -6.68 22.29
N GLN A 19 -10.48 -7.68 22.75
CA GLN A 19 -11.87 -7.86 22.33
C GLN A 19 -12.69 -6.80 23.07
N SER A 20 -12.75 -5.59 22.53
CA SER A 20 -13.70 -4.57 22.96
C SER A 20 -14.97 -4.66 22.12
N ASP A 21 -16.09 -4.25 22.70
CA ASP A 21 -17.33 -4.04 21.96
C ASP A 21 -17.05 -3.05 20.81
N PRO A 22 -17.46 -3.35 19.56
CA PRO A 22 -17.31 -2.41 18.44
C PRO A 22 -17.98 -1.05 18.70
N GLU A 23 -19.02 -0.97 19.55
CA GLU A 23 -19.63 0.32 19.93
C GLU A 23 -18.78 1.12 20.94
N ASP A 24 -17.88 0.44 21.67
CA ASP A 24 -16.89 1.05 22.57
C ASP A 24 -15.52 1.26 21.90
N ALA A 25 -15.40 0.91 20.61
CA ALA A 25 -14.13 0.98 19.89
C ALA A 25 -13.70 2.42 19.65
N LEU A 26 -12.92 2.96 20.59
CA LEU A 26 -12.16 4.20 20.45
C LEU A 26 -10.95 4.06 19.49
N GLU A 27 -10.87 2.96 18.73
CA GLU A 27 -9.76 2.67 17.84
C GLU A 27 -10.01 3.31 16.46
N CYS A 28 -8.99 3.99 15.94
CA CYS A 28 -9.09 4.60 14.63
C CYS A 28 -9.12 3.49 13.56
N PRO A 29 -9.98 3.57 12.53
CA PRO A 29 -10.04 2.57 11.46
C PRO A 29 -8.71 2.45 10.70
N LEU A 30 -7.86 3.50 10.72
CA LEU A 30 -6.52 3.45 10.11
C LEU A 30 -5.58 2.44 10.77
N SER A 31 -5.89 1.97 11.98
CA SER A 31 -5.15 0.88 12.61
C SER A 31 -5.31 -0.44 11.84
N GLU A 32 -6.41 -0.65 11.12
CA GLU A 32 -6.63 -1.85 10.31
C GLU A 32 -5.65 -1.99 9.14
N LEU A 33 -5.05 -0.88 8.71
CA LEU A 33 -3.97 -0.89 7.71
C LEU A 33 -2.73 -1.66 8.19
N GLY A 34 -2.63 -1.88 9.50
CA GLY A 34 -1.59 -2.71 10.10
C GLY A 34 -0.18 -2.20 9.81
N VAL A 35 0.02 -0.88 9.68
CA VAL A 35 1.33 -0.26 9.39
C VAL A 35 2.20 -0.09 10.63
N LEU A 36 1.58 -0.02 11.83
CA LEU A 36 2.24 0.23 13.09
C LEU A 36 1.71 -0.73 14.16
N ILE A 37 2.61 -1.32 14.95
CA ILE A 37 2.26 -2.22 16.04
C ILE A 37 2.70 -1.60 17.36
N HIS A 38 1.83 -1.65 18.37
CA HIS A 38 2.12 -1.31 19.74
C HIS A 38 2.14 -2.56 20.61
N SER A 39 3.32 -2.90 21.13
CA SER A 39 3.47 -4.01 22.08
C SER A 39 3.10 -3.53 23.47
N LYS A 40 1.98 -4.03 24.03
CA LYS A 40 1.56 -3.66 25.39
C LYS A 40 2.55 -4.08 26.47
N GLN A 41 3.25 -5.19 26.24
CA GLN A 41 4.20 -5.74 27.21
C GLN A 41 5.41 -4.83 27.39
N SER A 42 5.89 -4.23 26.31
CA SER A 42 7.12 -3.42 26.32
C SER A 42 6.87 -1.92 26.20
N GLY A 43 5.66 -1.50 25.80
CA GLY A 43 5.30 -0.11 25.53
C GLY A 43 5.92 0.46 24.25
N PHE A 44 6.63 -0.37 23.46
CA PHE A 44 7.30 0.08 22.25
C PHE A 44 6.39 -0.01 21.02
N PHE A 45 6.60 0.95 20.12
CA PHE A 45 6.00 1.00 18.80
C PHE A 45 7.02 0.58 17.75
N HIS A 46 6.59 -0.21 16.77
CA HIS A 46 7.43 -0.56 15.63
C HIS A 46 6.59 -0.62 14.35
N LEU A 47 7.24 -0.31 13.23
CA LEU A 47 6.61 -0.47 11.92
C LEU A 47 6.42 -1.95 11.62
N ASN A 48 5.21 -2.30 11.22
CA ASN A 48 4.94 -3.62 10.70
C ASN A 48 5.37 -3.68 9.23
N ARG A 49 6.42 -4.47 8.97
CA ARG A 49 7.02 -4.58 7.63
C ARG A 49 6.56 -5.79 6.83
N ASP A 50 5.55 -6.49 7.33
CA ASP A 50 4.99 -7.66 6.69
C ASP A 50 4.22 -7.29 5.41
N LEU A 51 3.97 -8.31 4.58
CA LEU A 51 3.11 -8.22 3.41
C LEU A 51 1.71 -7.74 3.81
N LYS A 52 1.14 -6.85 2.99
CA LYS A 52 -0.19 -6.27 3.21
C LYS A 52 -1.08 -6.59 2.00
N PRO A 53 -2.38 -6.86 2.20
CA PRO A 53 -3.31 -7.14 1.12
C PRO A 53 -3.70 -5.85 0.39
N ILE A 54 -2.77 -5.29 -0.37
CA ILE A 54 -2.98 -4.06 -1.13
C ILE A 54 -3.58 -4.46 -2.48
N PRO A 55 -4.71 -3.86 -2.90
CA PRO A 55 -5.24 -4.04 -4.25
C PRO A 55 -4.27 -3.52 -5.31
N PHE A 56 -4.26 -4.17 -6.48
CA PHE A 56 -3.39 -3.79 -7.58
C PHE A 56 -3.59 -2.34 -8.00
N GLU A 57 -4.83 -1.89 -8.09
CA GLU A 57 -5.20 -0.54 -8.50
C GLU A 57 -4.69 0.51 -7.50
N LEU A 58 -4.76 0.22 -6.20
CA LEU A 58 -4.23 1.12 -5.17
C LEU A 58 -2.70 1.19 -5.21
N PHE A 59 -2.04 0.07 -5.50
CA PHE A 59 -0.60 0.06 -5.75
C PHE A 59 -0.25 0.88 -6.99
N GLY A 60 -0.98 0.69 -8.09
CA GLY A 60 -0.79 1.42 -9.33
C GLY A 60 -1.02 2.93 -9.19
N TYR A 61 -2.06 3.32 -8.45
CA TYR A 61 -2.29 4.70 -8.02
C TYR A 61 -1.08 5.25 -7.26
N ALA A 62 -0.62 4.55 -6.23
CA ALA A 62 0.47 5.03 -5.39
C ALA A 62 1.76 5.27 -6.19
N VAL A 63 2.08 4.37 -7.13
CA VAL A 63 3.25 4.52 -8.01
C VAL A 63 3.07 5.68 -8.99
N THR A 64 1.97 5.67 -9.76
CA THR A 64 1.76 6.68 -10.81
C THR A 64 1.56 8.08 -10.26
N HIS A 65 0.98 8.23 -9.06
CA HIS A 65 0.85 9.52 -8.37
C HIS A 65 2.21 10.14 -8.04
N VAL A 66 3.21 9.35 -7.67
CA VAL A 66 4.56 9.87 -7.38
C VAL A 66 5.27 10.31 -8.67
N ILE A 67 5.14 9.50 -9.73
CA ILE A 67 5.75 9.75 -11.04
C ILE A 67 5.10 10.98 -11.69
N GLU A 68 3.77 11.11 -11.61
CA GLU A 68 3.00 12.25 -12.11
C GLU A 68 3.43 13.56 -11.43
N ARG A 69 3.63 13.55 -10.11
CA ARG A 69 4.13 14.74 -9.37
C ARG A 69 5.56 15.13 -9.72
N SER A 70 6.29 14.25 -10.39
CA SER A 70 7.65 14.49 -10.86
C SER A 70 7.69 14.84 -12.36
N ASP A 71 6.53 14.98 -13.02
CA ASP A 71 6.38 15.22 -14.46
C ASP A 71 7.10 14.21 -15.36
N THR A 72 7.32 12.98 -14.87
CA THR A 72 8.02 11.91 -15.60
C THR A 72 7.09 10.80 -16.10
N LEU A 73 5.79 10.93 -15.86
CA LEU A 73 4.80 9.92 -16.24
C LEU A 73 4.67 9.90 -17.77
N LYS A 74 5.01 8.75 -18.38
CA LYS A 74 4.81 8.57 -19.81
C LYS A 74 3.42 8.01 -20.09
N GLU A 75 2.43 8.89 -20.18
CA GLU A 75 1.05 8.51 -20.44
C GLU A 75 0.89 7.66 -21.71
N GLY A 76 0.05 6.62 -21.64
CA GLY A 76 -0.20 5.70 -22.77
C GLY A 76 0.96 4.76 -23.10
N SER A 77 2.04 4.79 -22.32
CA SER A 77 3.19 3.89 -22.47
C SER A 77 3.61 3.31 -21.12
N ASN A 78 4.48 2.31 -21.14
CA ASN A 78 4.95 1.67 -19.91
C ASN A 78 6.06 2.49 -19.23
N ASN A 79 6.03 2.50 -17.90
CA ASN A 79 7.03 3.10 -17.05
C ASN A 79 7.74 1.99 -16.29
N ASP A 80 9.07 1.98 -16.40
CA ASP A 80 9.93 0.96 -15.79
C ASP A 80 10.57 1.57 -14.54
N LEU A 81 10.33 0.96 -13.38
CA LEU A 81 10.93 1.36 -12.10
C LEU A 81 11.70 0.20 -11.51
N SER A 82 12.83 0.46 -10.84
CA SER A 82 13.49 -0.62 -10.11
C SER A 82 12.76 -0.94 -8.81
N LEU A 83 12.86 -2.20 -8.37
CA LEU A 83 12.32 -2.61 -7.07
C LEU A 83 12.92 -1.77 -5.93
N THR A 84 14.20 -1.42 -6.05
CA THR A 84 14.89 -0.53 -5.08
C THR A 84 14.23 0.84 -5.00
N GLU A 85 13.84 1.41 -6.14
CA GLU A 85 13.13 2.68 -6.20
C GLU A 85 11.74 2.59 -5.57
N LEU A 86 10.97 1.54 -5.87
CA LEU A 86 9.65 1.31 -5.28
C LEU A 86 9.69 1.14 -3.75
N VAL A 87 10.77 0.56 -3.23
CA VAL A 87 10.92 0.29 -1.80
C VAL A 87 11.43 1.52 -1.04
N ASN A 88 12.43 2.21 -1.60
CA ASN A 88 13.19 3.24 -0.87
C ASN A 88 12.90 4.67 -1.34
N GLY A 89 12.27 4.84 -2.50
CA GLY A 89 11.97 6.13 -3.08
C GLY A 89 11.07 6.99 -2.19
N ALA A 90 11.24 8.31 -2.27
CA ALA A 90 10.40 9.24 -1.53
C ALA A 90 8.94 9.10 -1.98
N ASN A 91 8.02 8.92 -1.02
CA ASN A 91 6.59 8.69 -1.25
C ASN A 91 6.23 7.42 -2.05
N MET A 92 7.21 6.57 -2.36
CA MET A 92 6.97 5.31 -3.06
C MET A 92 6.26 4.29 -2.16
N PRO A 93 5.51 3.34 -2.74
CA PRO A 93 4.62 2.44 -1.99
C PRO A 93 5.33 1.65 -0.90
N GLY A 94 6.60 1.26 -1.08
CA GLY A 94 7.31 0.54 -0.02
C GLY A 94 7.53 1.36 1.25
N ARG A 95 7.72 2.68 1.14
CA ARG A 95 7.79 3.55 2.32
C ARG A 95 6.42 3.88 2.89
N VAL A 96 5.43 4.12 2.03
CA VAL A 96 4.07 4.51 2.43
C VAL A 96 3.36 3.36 3.14
N PHE A 97 3.44 2.15 2.59
CA PHE A 97 2.81 0.95 3.15
C PHE A 97 3.72 0.19 4.11
N ALA A 98 4.90 0.73 4.44
CA ALA A 98 5.90 0.09 5.28
C ALA A 98 6.16 -1.36 4.85
N LEU A 99 6.68 -1.57 3.63
CA LEU A 99 7.00 -2.89 3.09
C LEU A 99 8.52 -3.08 3.01
N THR A 100 8.98 -4.32 3.18
CA THR A 100 10.36 -4.70 2.82
C THR A 100 10.51 -4.87 1.31
N SER A 101 11.75 -5.04 0.85
CA SER A 101 12.02 -5.41 -0.55
C SER A 101 11.40 -6.76 -0.90
N GLU A 102 11.41 -7.71 0.04
CA GLU A 102 10.81 -9.03 -0.13
C GLU A 102 9.28 -8.96 -0.19
N ALA A 103 8.64 -8.24 0.75
CA ALA A 103 7.19 -8.04 0.74
C ALA A 103 6.72 -7.26 -0.50
N THR A 104 7.48 -6.25 -0.94
CA THR A 104 7.16 -5.50 -2.17
C THR A 104 7.28 -6.40 -3.39
N TYR A 105 8.32 -7.24 -3.46
CA TYR A 105 8.50 -8.19 -4.54
C TYR A 105 7.36 -9.23 -4.58
N GLU A 106 7.01 -9.81 -3.43
CA GLU A 106 5.93 -10.80 -3.33
C GLU A 106 4.58 -10.19 -3.75
N LEU A 107 4.29 -8.96 -3.30
CA LEU A 107 3.11 -8.23 -3.71
C LEU A 107 3.08 -8.03 -5.24
N VAL A 108 4.17 -7.55 -5.80
CA VAL A 108 4.30 -7.29 -7.24
C VAL A 108 4.19 -8.58 -8.07
N ALA A 109 4.81 -9.67 -7.61
CA ALA A 109 4.73 -10.98 -8.25
C ALA A 109 3.31 -11.56 -8.22
N SER A 110 2.53 -11.28 -7.17
CA SER A 110 1.12 -11.68 -7.11
C SER A 110 0.26 -11.01 -8.20
N TYR A 111 0.63 -9.80 -8.63
CA TYR A 111 -0.04 -9.09 -9.73
C TYR A 111 0.42 -9.55 -11.12
N GLU A 112 1.68 -9.96 -11.26
CA GLU A 112 2.22 -10.54 -12.50
C GLU A 112 1.51 -11.84 -12.86
N ALA A 113 1.18 -12.68 -11.87
CA ALA A 113 0.34 -13.86 -12.09
C ALA A 113 -1.04 -13.52 -12.69
N GLY A 114 -1.53 -12.30 -12.46
CA GLY A 114 -2.73 -11.72 -13.07
C GLY A 114 -2.50 -10.97 -14.40
N GLN A 115 -1.28 -11.00 -14.95
CA GLN A 115 -0.84 -10.31 -16.18
C GLN A 115 -0.81 -8.76 -16.11
N LEU A 116 -0.71 -8.19 -14.91
CA LEU A 116 -0.83 -6.74 -14.70
C LEU A 116 0.52 -6.03 -14.59
N LEU A 117 1.62 -6.78 -14.50
CA LEU A 117 2.98 -6.29 -14.26
C LEU A 117 4.01 -7.31 -14.79
N GLN A 118 5.15 -6.84 -15.31
CA GLN A 118 6.26 -7.70 -15.74
C GLN A 118 7.50 -7.46 -14.89
N LEU A 119 8.09 -8.54 -14.36
CA LEU A 119 9.36 -8.52 -13.63
C LEU A 119 10.53 -8.91 -14.54
N ASP A 120 11.29 -7.93 -15.01
CA ASP A 120 12.50 -8.19 -15.78
C ASP A 120 13.73 -8.15 -14.85
N GLY A 121 14.45 -9.28 -14.77
CA GLY A 121 15.76 -9.34 -14.11
C GLY A 121 16.86 -8.88 -15.06
N GLN A 122 17.33 -7.64 -14.93
CA GLN A 122 18.47 -7.13 -15.71
C GLN A 122 19.66 -6.87 -14.78
N ALA A 123 20.80 -7.50 -15.08
CA ALA A 123 22.07 -7.27 -14.35
C ALA A 123 21.98 -7.42 -12.81
N GLY A 124 21.05 -8.21 -12.29
CA GLY A 124 20.83 -8.40 -10.85
C GLY A 124 19.86 -7.39 -10.21
N GLU A 125 19.37 -6.41 -10.98
CA GLU A 125 18.30 -5.50 -10.60
C GLU A 125 16.96 -6.02 -11.12
N ARG A 126 15.91 -5.90 -10.29
CA ARG A 126 14.54 -6.27 -10.66
C ARG A 126 13.81 -5.03 -11.12
N ILE A 127 13.35 -5.04 -12.36
CA ILE A 127 12.56 -3.95 -12.95
C ILE A 127 11.08 -4.33 -12.91
N VAL A 128 10.27 -3.36 -12.48
CA VAL A 128 8.82 -3.43 -12.38
C VAL A 128 8.26 -2.51 -13.46
N ARG A 129 7.55 -3.09 -14.41
CA ARG A 129 6.89 -2.35 -15.49
C ARG A 129 5.43 -2.06 -15.16
N ILE A 130 5.06 -0.80 -15.08
CA ILE A 130 3.67 -0.34 -14.85
C ILE A 130 3.14 0.46 -16.03
N MET A 131 1.85 0.29 -16.34
CA MET A 131 1.18 1.11 -17.35
C MET A 131 1.16 2.58 -16.94
N GLY A 132 1.55 3.46 -17.86
CA GLY A 132 1.45 4.93 -17.73
C GLY A 132 0.01 5.40 -17.84
N LYS A 133 -0.79 5.02 -16.85
CA LYS A 133 -2.18 5.43 -16.67
C LYS A 133 -2.21 6.55 -15.63
N PRO A 134 -2.93 7.67 -15.86
CA PRO A 134 -3.07 8.74 -14.87
C PRO A 134 -3.50 8.20 -13.51
N SER A 135 -2.97 8.77 -12.43
CA SER A 135 -3.18 8.25 -11.06
C SER A 135 -4.67 8.08 -10.74
N LEU A 136 -5.48 9.09 -11.05
CA LEU A 136 -6.92 9.08 -10.78
C LEU A 136 -7.66 7.91 -11.46
N ASN A 137 -7.24 7.52 -12.66
CA ASN A 137 -7.92 6.47 -13.43
C ASN A 137 -7.74 5.08 -12.77
N TRP A 138 -6.69 4.88 -11.98
CA TRP A 138 -6.53 3.67 -11.17
C TRP A 138 -7.61 3.58 -10.09
N LEU A 139 -7.85 4.69 -9.39
CA LEU A 139 -8.89 4.76 -8.37
C LEU A 139 -10.28 4.60 -8.97
N THR A 140 -10.56 5.24 -10.12
CA THR A 140 -11.83 5.06 -10.83
C THR A 140 -12.08 3.59 -11.13
N GLN A 141 -11.09 2.90 -11.72
CA GLN A 141 -11.20 1.46 -11.99
C GLN A 141 -11.48 0.65 -10.72
N TYR A 142 -10.74 0.92 -9.64
CA TYR A 142 -10.94 0.21 -8.37
C TYR A 142 -12.38 0.34 -7.86
N TYR A 143 -12.90 1.57 -7.82
CA TYR A 143 -14.26 1.84 -7.32
C TYR A 143 -15.35 1.41 -8.31
N ASP A 144 -15.10 1.38 -9.62
CA ASP A 144 -16.06 0.84 -10.58
C ASP A 144 -16.18 -0.69 -10.43
N GLU A 145 -15.07 -1.39 -10.20
CA GLU A 145 -15.03 -2.85 -10.04
C GLU A 145 -15.52 -3.31 -8.65
N HIS A 146 -15.25 -2.53 -7.60
CA HIS A 146 -15.54 -2.92 -6.21
C HIS A 146 -16.69 -2.13 -5.57
N GLY A 147 -17.11 -1.01 -6.15
CA GLY A 147 -18.16 -0.13 -5.60
C GLY A 147 -19.58 -0.60 -5.88
N VAL A 148 -19.80 -1.40 -6.94
CA VAL A 148 -21.14 -1.92 -7.29
C VAL A 148 -21.56 -3.10 -6.38
N ALA A 149 -20.60 -3.81 -5.78
CA ALA A 149 -20.88 -5.01 -5.00
C ALA A 149 -21.51 -4.74 -3.61
N GLN A 150 -21.45 -3.49 -3.10
CA GLN A 150 -21.95 -3.18 -1.76
C GLN A 150 -23.43 -2.71 -1.71
N GLU A 151 -24.07 -2.45 -2.86
CA GLU A 151 -25.50 -2.08 -2.88
C GLU A 151 -26.43 -3.30 -3.01
N GLU A 152 -25.98 -4.44 -3.57
CA GLU A 152 -26.82 -5.64 -3.75
C GLU A 152 -26.89 -6.56 -2.50
N GLU A 153 -25.96 -6.48 -1.55
CA GLU A 153 -26.03 -7.25 -0.29
C GLU A 153 -26.83 -6.56 0.83
N ALA A 154 -27.30 -5.32 0.59
CA ALA A 154 -28.09 -4.53 1.53
C ALA A 154 -29.57 -4.35 1.12
N ALA A 155 -30.02 -5.02 0.05
CA ALA A 155 -31.40 -5.00 -0.46
C ALA A 155 -32.08 -6.38 -0.30
#